data_AF-A0A0L8G362-F1
#
_entry.id   AF-A0A0L8G362-F1
#
_cell.length_a   1.000
_cell.length_b   1.000
_cell.length_c   1.000
_cell.angle_alpha   90.00
_cell.angle_beta   90.00
_cell.angle_gamma   90.00
#
_symmetry.space_group_name_H-M   'P 1'
#
loop_
_entity.id
_entity.type
_entity.pdbx_description
1 polymer ?
#
loop_
_entity_poly.entity_id
_entity_poly.type
_entity_poly.pdbx_seq_one_letter_code
_entity_poly.pdbx_strand_id
1 'polypeptide(L)'
;DVEITRVMHGTNCWTDHRSVQFRLRLRIRPPIRNQKLKQKLNVGNLQSREARQRLAFAELPDVGTGPNDGQTLTSEWDTLATTITNAAKDILGVLNRRHQD
;
A
#
# COMPACT_ATOMS: atom_id res chain seq x y z
N ASP A 1 -19.72 7.05 -23.39
CA ASP A 1 -20.96 7.00 -24.20
C ASP A 1 -21.89 8.14 -23.87
N VAL A 2 -22.44 8.74 -24.92
CA VAL A 2 -23.51 9.72 -24.83
C VAL A 2 -24.80 8.94 -24.61
N GLU A 3 -25.45 9.15 -23.47
CA GLU A 3 -26.69 8.43 -23.14
C GLU A 3 -27.91 9.12 -23.73
N ILE A 4 -27.87 10.46 -23.76
CA ILE A 4 -29.01 11.29 -24.14
C ILE A 4 -28.47 12.55 -24.80
N THR A 5 -29.08 12.94 -25.92
CA THR A 5 -28.91 14.26 -26.53
C THR A 5 -30.29 14.79 -26.90
N ARG A 6 -30.64 15.99 -26.44
CA ARG A 6 -31.92 16.63 -26.74
C ARG A 6 -31.70 18.10 -27.02
N VAL A 7 -32.44 18.63 -27.99
CA VAL A 7 -32.52 20.07 -28.25
C VAL A 7 -33.78 20.59 -27.59
N MET A 8 -33.61 21.44 -26.57
CA MET A 8 -34.74 22.03 -25.87
C MET A 8 -35.21 23.26 -26.66
N HIS A 9 -36.50 23.28 -26.99
CA HIS A 9 -37.18 24.43 -27.56
C HIS A 9 -37.90 25.13 -26.42
N GLY A 10 -37.65 26.41 -26.20
CA GLY A 10 -38.34 27.19 -25.16
C GLY A 10 -37.60 27.35 -23.83
N THR A 11 -36.28 27.22 -23.79
CA THR A 11 -35.54 27.92 -22.73
C THR A 11 -35.73 29.41 -22.97
N ASN A 12 -35.99 30.20 -21.91
CA ASN A 12 -36.10 31.68 -21.96
C ASN A 12 -34.73 32.32 -22.29
N CYS A 13 -34.16 31.95 -23.44
CA CYS A 13 -33.00 32.57 -24.03
C CYS A 13 -33.47 33.85 -24.71
N TRP A 14 -32.81 34.97 -24.46
CA TRP A 14 -33.05 36.22 -25.19
C TRP A 14 -32.44 36.20 -26.61
N THR A 15 -32.07 35.02 -27.11
CA THR A 15 -31.36 34.79 -28.36
C THR A 15 -32.03 33.65 -29.12
N ASP A 16 -31.93 33.65 -30.46
CA ASP A 16 -32.45 32.58 -31.35
C ASP A 16 -31.68 31.23 -31.20
N HIS A 17 -30.90 31.09 -30.13
CA HIS A 17 -30.08 29.92 -29.88
C HIS A 17 -30.88 28.88 -29.10
N ARG A 18 -30.89 27.64 -29.61
CA ARG A 18 -31.47 26.50 -28.92
C ARG A 18 -30.46 25.88 -27.96
N SER A 19 -30.87 25.60 -26.72
CA SER A 19 -30.00 24.88 -25.79
C SER A 19 -29.96 23.40 -26.14
N VAL A 20 -28.75 22.85 -26.29
CA VAL A 20 -28.53 21.41 -26.44
C VAL A 20 -28.18 20.84 -25.07
N GLN A 21 -29.03 19.94 -24.57
CA GLN A 21 -28.74 19.18 -23.36
C GLN A 21 -28.25 17.79 -23.75
N PHE A 22 -27.10 17.40 -23.23
CA PHE A 22 -26.61 16.05 -23.36
C PHE A 22 -26.25 15.45 -22.00
N ARG A 23 -26.41 14.13 -21.87
CA ARG A 23 -25.99 13.37 -20.70
C ARG A 23 -24.90 12.40 -21.13
N LEU A 24 -23.72 12.53 -20.55
CA LEU A 24 -22.58 11.67 -20.81
C LEU A 24 -22.33 10.76 -19.63
N ARG A 25 -22.02 9.49 -19.92
CA ARG A 25 -21.41 8.60 -18.93
C ARG A 25 -19.89 8.68 -19.09
N LEU A 26 -19.28 9.61 -18.37
CA LEU A 26 -17.83 9.78 -18.34
C LEU A 26 -17.23 9.06 -17.14
N ARG A 27 -16.14 8.34 -17.36
CA ARG A 27 -15.25 7.84 -16.29
C ARG A 27 -13.94 8.62 -16.38
N ILE A 28 -13.83 9.69 -15.58
CA ILE A 28 -12.66 10.59 -15.58
C ILE A 28 -11.41 9.86 -15.06
N ARG A 29 -11.56 8.93 -14.12
CA ARG A 29 -10.46 8.11 -13.61
C ARG A 29 -10.94 6.67 -13.44
N PRO A 30 -10.18 5.67 -13.91
CA PRO A 30 -10.45 4.29 -13.52
C PRO A 30 -10.36 4.18 -12.00
N PRO A 31 -11.12 3.24 -11.37
CA PRO A 31 -10.98 2.99 -9.94
C PRO A 31 -9.51 2.71 -9.64
N ILE A 32 -8.92 3.49 -8.74
CA ILE A 32 -7.55 3.29 -8.29
C ILE A 32 -7.50 1.88 -7.69
N ARG A 33 -6.62 1.03 -8.21
CA ARG A 33 -6.39 -0.28 -7.61
C ARG A 33 -5.89 -0.02 -6.19
N ASN A 34 -6.70 -0.37 -5.18
CA ASN A 34 -6.31 -0.33 -3.77
C ASN A 34 -5.21 -1.36 -3.52
N GLN A 35 -3.98 -1.03 -3.93
CA GLN A 35 -2.82 -1.82 -3.56
C GLN A 35 -2.54 -1.54 -2.09
N LYS A 36 -2.56 -2.59 -1.27
CA LYS A 36 -2.11 -2.51 0.11
C LYS A 36 -0.67 -2.01 0.10
N LEU A 37 -0.43 -0.83 0.66
CA LEU A 37 0.92 -0.31 0.81
C LEU A 37 1.73 -1.28 1.65
N LYS A 38 2.93 -1.62 1.19
CA LYS A 38 3.85 -2.47 1.97
C LYS A 38 4.23 -1.72 3.24
N GLN A 39 4.04 -2.35 4.39
CA GLN A 39 4.48 -1.82 5.67
C GLN A 39 6.01 -1.72 5.68
N LYS A 40 6.54 -0.56 6.05
CA LYS A 40 7.99 -0.34 6.22
C LYS A 40 8.34 -0.40 7.70
N LEU A 41 9.55 -0.88 8.03
CA LEU A 41 10.07 -0.81 9.40
C LEU A 41 10.33 0.65 9.79
N ASN A 42 10.05 1.02 11.03
CA ASN A 42 10.32 2.35 11.54
C ASN A 42 11.81 2.50 11.94
N VAL A 43 12.66 2.76 10.94
CA VAL A 43 14.11 2.98 11.13
C VAL A 43 14.40 4.17 12.05
N GLY A 44 13.46 5.11 12.20
CA GLY A 44 13.59 6.24 13.14
C GLY A 44 13.73 5.79 14.60
N ASN A 45 13.16 4.64 14.96
CA ASN A 45 13.28 4.11 16.32
C ASN A 45 14.72 3.66 16.66
N LEU A 46 15.61 3.48 15.67
CA LEU A 46 17.03 3.21 15.92
C LEU A 46 17.76 4.42 16.55
N GLN A 47 17.18 5.61 16.54
CA GLN A 47 17.75 6.73 17.29
C GLN A 47 17.75 6.45 18.80
N SER A 48 16.78 5.67 19.29
CA SER A 48 16.78 5.19 20.68
C SER A 48 17.93 4.21 20.92
N ARG A 49 18.69 4.45 21.99
CA ARG A 49 19.76 3.54 22.43
C ARG A 49 19.18 2.18 22.86
N GLU A 50 18.01 2.18 23.49
CA GLU A 50 17.34 0.96 23.95
C GLU A 50 16.92 0.07 22.78
N ALA A 51 16.35 0.67 21.73
CA ALA A 51 15.96 -0.08 20.53
C ALA A 51 17.18 -0.70 19.83
N ARG A 52 18.30 0.03 19.77
CA ARG A 52 19.58 -0.49 19.25
C ARG A 52 20.10 -1.68 20.05
N GLN A 53 20.07 -1.57 21.38
CA GLN A 53 20.53 -2.65 22.25
C GLN A 53 19.62 -3.87 22.14
N ARG A 54 18.30 -3.70 22.16
CA ARG A 54 17.34 -4.80 21.99
C ARG A 54 17.52 -5.52 20.65
N LEU A 55 17.82 -4.78 19.58
CA LEU A 55 18.07 -5.39 18.27
C LEU A 55 19.42 -6.11 18.21
N ALA A 56 20.46 -5.56 18.84
CA ALA A 56 21.78 -6.19 18.90
C ALA A 56 21.81 -7.48 19.74
N PHE A 57 20.99 -7.53 20.79
CA PHE A 57 20.85 -8.70 21.69
C PHE A 57 19.56 -9.48 21.43
N ALA A 58 18.93 -9.31 20.27
CA ALA A 58 17.76 -10.08 19.93
C ALA A 58 18.18 -11.54 19.75
N GLU A 59 17.74 -12.41 20.67
CA GLU A 59 17.86 -13.85 20.51
C GLU A 59 16.96 -14.27 19.35
N LEU A 60 17.59 -14.53 18.20
CA LEU A 60 16.91 -15.18 17.10
C LEU A 60 16.73 -16.66 17.46
N PRO A 61 15.57 -17.26 17.17
CA PRO A 61 15.38 -18.69 17.38
C PRO A 61 16.48 -19.44 16.63
N ASP A 62 17.05 -20.46 17.27
CA ASP A 62 18.06 -21.33 16.66
C ASP A 62 17.45 -22.00 15.42
N VAL A 63 17.75 -21.43 14.25
CA VAL A 63 17.40 -22.02 12.96
C VAL A 63 18.41 -23.13 12.76
N GLY A 64 18.04 -24.32 13.23
CA GLY A 64 18.91 -25.48 13.41
C GLY A 64 20.05 -25.57 12.40
N THR A 65 21.27 -25.63 12.91
CA THR A 65 22.49 -25.66 12.11
C THR A 65 22.65 -27.02 11.45
N GLY A 66 22.17 -27.18 10.22
CA GLY A 66 22.50 -28.32 9.38
C GLY A 66 21.56 -28.47 8.19
N PRO A 67 22.07 -28.84 7.00
CA PRO A 67 21.21 -29.17 5.88
C PRO A 67 20.38 -30.40 6.28
N ASN A 68 19.08 -30.20 6.51
CA ASN A 68 18.17 -31.33 6.65
C ASN A 68 18.03 -31.96 5.27
N ASP A 69 18.40 -33.23 5.14
CA ASP A 69 18.26 -34.01 3.91
C ASP A 69 16.81 -33.91 3.40
N GLY A 70 16.58 -33.06 2.40
CA GLY A 70 15.27 -32.86 1.76
C GLY A 70 14.71 -31.43 1.79
N GLN A 71 15.30 -30.47 2.50
CA GLN A 71 14.90 -29.05 2.39
C GLN A 71 15.70 -28.31 1.31
N THR A 72 15.01 -27.49 0.53
CA THR A 72 15.68 -26.63 -0.46
C THR A 72 16.33 -25.48 0.29
N LEU A 73 17.63 -25.21 0.09
CA LEU A 73 18.34 -24.08 0.70
C LEU A 73 17.54 -22.77 0.68
N THR A 74 16.79 -22.51 -0.40
CA THR A 74 15.92 -21.34 -0.55
C THR A 74 14.87 -21.21 0.55
N SER A 75 14.26 -22.32 1.01
CA SER A 75 13.25 -22.27 2.07
C SER A 75 13.85 -21.96 3.44
N GLU A 76 15.08 -22.41 3.71
CA GLU A 76 15.80 -22.08 4.95
C GLU A 76 16.20 -20.59 4.98
N TRP A 77 16.62 -20.05 3.84
CA TRP A 77 16.88 -18.62 3.70
C TRP A 77 15.62 -17.78 3.85
N ASP A 78 14.48 -18.23 3.31
CA ASP A 78 13.20 -17.55 3.47
C ASP A 78 12.71 -17.58 4.92
N THR A 79 12.87 -18.70 5.63
CA THR A 79 12.50 -18.78 7.06
C THR A 79 13.42 -17.90 7.91
N LEU A 80 14.72 -17.90 7.67
CA LEU A 80 15.66 -17.00 8.35
C LEU A 80 15.35 -15.52 8.06
N ALA A 81 15.11 -15.17 6.80
CA ALA A 81 14.79 -13.81 6.42
C ALA A 81 13.48 -13.35 7.09
N THR A 82 12.47 -14.22 7.13
CA THR A 82 11.19 -13.89 7.78
C THR A 82 11.31 -13.79 9.29
N THR A 83 12.08 -14.65 9.96
CA THR A 83 12.30 -14.56 11.41
C THR A 83 13.03 -13.27 11.79
N ILE A 84 14.11 -12.91 11.08
CA ILE A 84 14.84 -11.65 11.28
C ILE A 84 13.90 -10.46 11.04
N THR A 85 13.14 -10.49 9.96
CA THR A 85 12.24 -9.37 9.61
C THR A 85 11.13 -9.21 10.66
N ASN A 86 10.61 -10.32 11.21
CA ASN A 86 9.59 -10.29 12.26
C ASN A 86 10.17 -9.78 13.59
N ALA A 87 11.34 -10.27 14.02
CA ALA A 87 12.01 -9.77 15.21
C ALA A 87 12.31 -8.26 15.11
N ALA A 88 12.80 -7.81 13.94
CA ALA A 88 13.01 -6.39 13.68
C ALA A 88 11.69 -5.59 13.69
N LYS A 89 10.60 -6.18 13.21
CA LYS A 89 9.26 -5.56 13.25
C LYS A 89 8.73 -5.42 14.66
N ASP A 90 8.98 -6.38 15.53
CA ASP A 90 8.54 -6.33 16.93
C ASP A 90 9.31 -5.27 17.73
N ILE A 91 10.62 -5.14 17.48
CA ILE A 91 11.48 -4.18 18.19
C ILE A 91 11.31 -2.75 17.65
N LEU A 92 11.37 -2.58 16.33
CA LEU A 92 11.34 -1.26 15.69
C LEU A 92 9.91 -0.77 15.44
N GLY A 93 8.94 -1.67 15.34
CA GLY A 93 7.59 -1.35 14.89
C GLY A 93 7.51 -1.02 13.40
N VAL A 94 6.29 -0.75 12.95
CA VAL A 94 6.02 -0.30 11.59
C VAL A 94 5.95 1.22 11.51
N LEU A 95 6.41 1.76 10.38
CA LEU A 95 6.28 3.17 10.08
C LEU A 95 4.81 3.51 9.86
N ASN A 96 4.24 4.27 10.79
CA ASN A 96 2.90 4.82 10.63
C ASN A 96 2.96 6.06 9.72
N ARG A 97 2.12 6.05 8.68
CA ARG A 97 1.96 7.19 7.78
C ARG A 97 1.26 8.31 8.57
N ARG A 98 1.97 9.43 8.79
CA ARG A 98 1.46 10.58 9.55
C ARG A 98 0.51 11.48 8.77
N HIS A 99 0.51 11.39 7.43
CA HIS A 99 -0.33 12.22 6.57
C HIS A 99 -1.37 11.38 5.83
N GLN A 100 -2.63 11.81 5.92
CA GLN A 100 -3.75 11.22 5.17
C GLN A 100 -3.83 11.70 3.72
N ASP A 101 -3.07 12.73 3.36
CA ASP A 101 -2.94 13.23 1.99
C ASP A 101 -1.88 12.43 1.21
#